data_AF-A0A7S1M7X3-F1
#
_entry.id   AF-A0A7S1M7X3-F1
#
_cell.length_a   1.000
_cell.length_b   1.000
_cell.length_c   1.000
_cell.angle_alpha   90.00
_cell.angle_beta   90.00
_cell.angle_gamma   90.00
#
_symmetry.space_group_name_H-M   'P 1'
#
loop_
_entity.id
_entity.type
_entity.pdbx_description
1 polymer ?
#
loop_
_entity_poly.entity_id
_entity_poly.type
_entity_poly.pdbx_seq_one_letter_code
_entity_poly.pdbx_strand_id
1 'polypeptide(L)'
;MQPARASVTVAAAVLFLGLGAPCGASAGLRFRGAAGAGGEAPERVVAVREVEFSLRSALEALLRGGQSSAAARLARIEASVWQTFQALPKNSAGRLAPRAVRYLVHGYFAREHGWLVKGLEPHGMQANMSEVHEVGILRDRAPALVETLLEARQMDRGLSLDDVVVMAAALERLIFGESLKLLETAYALNDLSSDSPAAEEELHEVLRSYLLIFQMGVRGNLSDARKHQAAKRKLAQLGGSWLTLVEFEEDAVLNYGFANRHRTSPFAPPRYTFEAAAHIVEDLAQAYGKWQNAECRQMKEELIGLDINGDGRVPLSSFYAQPETSDYHFTESRDYLRTIGALDETVSGNPRVRIANYMLGPSNCIASSSYYSVCCLSECEALMNELEEKVRAPTAPADRLLEIVANLTSSSYAPEAPRQLPEDLKGKMRAIGERHGGAVPLHGRLFAQWMH
;
A
#
# COMPACT_ATOMS: atom_id res chain seq x y z
N MET A 1 80.01 38.90 -11.25
CA MET A 1 79.59 37.89 -10.27
C MET A 1 78.08 37.72 -10.38
N GLN A 2 77.67 36.56 -10.88
CA GLN A 2 76.32 36.00 -11.02
C GLN A 2 75.60 35.84 -9.66
N PRO A 3 74.30 35.47 -9.60
CA PRO A 3 73.21 35.84 -10.53
C PRO A 3 71.85 36.13 -9.84
N ALA A 4 70.94 36.62 -10.69
CA ALA A 4 69.47 36.68 -10.64
C ALA A 4 68.72 35.90 -9.53
N ARG A 5 67.87 36.62 -8.79
CA ARG A 5 66.75 36.05 -8.03
C ARG A 5 65.57 35.82 -8.98
N ALA A 6 65.27 34.55 -9.23
CA ALA A 6 64.05 34.12 -9.90
C ALA A 6 62.86 34.24 -8.93
N SER A 7 61.84 35.01 -9.32
CA SER A 7 60.54 35.00 -8.67
C SER A 7 59.83 33.72 -9.08
N VAL A 8 59.76 32.75 -8.17
CA VAL A 8 58.95 31.53 -8.34
C VAL A 8 57.51 31.90 -8.03
N THR A 9 56.70 32.07 -9.07
CA THR A 9 55.25 32.05 -8.97
C THR A 9 54.84 30.62 -8.66
N VAL A 10 54.53 30.32 -7.40
CA VAL A 10 53.91 29.05 -7.02
C VAL A 10 52.47 29.10 -7.52
N ALA A 11 52.26 28.63 -8.76
CA ALA A 11 50.94 28.24 -9.21
C ALA A 11 50.52 27.02 -8.40
N ALA A 12 49.64 27.22 -7.42
CA ALA A 12 48.95 26.12 -6.77
C ALA A 12 48.04 25.46 -7.80
N ALA A 13 48.57 24.47 -8.52
CA ALA A 13 47.78 23.51 -9.27
C ALA A 13 47.00 22.68 -8.25
N VAL A 14 45.78 23.11 -7.93
CA VAL A 14 44.80 22.26 -7.25
C VAL A 14 44.45 21.17 -8.24
N LEU A 15 45.16 20.05 -8.16
CA LEU A 15 44.71 18.76 -8.69
C LEU A 15 43.45 18.39 -7.89
N PHE A 16 42.30 18.84 -8.38
CA PHE A 16 41.05 18.15 -8.11
C PHE A 16 41.18 16.76 -8.73
N LEU A 17 41.56 15.79 -7.90
CA LEU A 17 41.27 14.38 -8.15
C LEU A 17 39.75 14.24 -8.13
N GLY A 18 39.14 14.55 -9.27
CA GLY A 18 37.78 14.19 -9.59
C GLY A 18 37.69 12.68 -9.75
N LEU A 19 37.70 11.96 -8.62
CA LEU A 19 37.02 10.67 -8.50
C LEU A 19 35.53 10.95 -8.30
N GLY A 20 34.94 11.69 -9.23
CA GLY A 20 33.52 11.60 -9.50
C GLY A 20 33.35 10.32 -10.31
N ALA A 21 33.30 9.17 -9.63
CA ALA A 21 32.65 8.03 -10.23
C ALA A 21 31.23 8.50 -10.57
N PRO A 22 30.81 8.50 -11.84
CA PRO A 22 29.40 8.63 -12.10
C PRO A 22 28.76 7.46 -11.34
N CYS A 23 27.93 7.78 -10.34
CA CYS A 23 26.89 6.86 -9.90
C CYS A 23 26.00 6.66 -11.12
N GLY A 24 26.45 5.82 -12.06
CA GLY A 24 25.56 5.20 -13.02
C GLY A 24 24.58 4.42 -12.16
N ALA A 25 23.34 4.88 -12.16
CA ALA A 25 22.23 4.10 -11.66
C ALA A 25 22.32 2.74 -12.35
N SER A 26 22.76 1.73 -11.61
CA SER A 26 22.65 0.35 -12.03
C SER A 26 21.17 0.13 -12.24
N ALA A 27 20.79 -0.23 -13.47
CA ALA A 27 19.48 -0.75 -13.79
C ALA A 27 19.30 -2.09 -13.05
N GLY A 28 19.09 -2.02 -11.74
CA GLY A 28 18.72 -3.14 -10.91
C GLY A 28 17.33 -3.60 -11.33
N LEU A 29 17.12 -4.92 -11.30
CA LEU A 29 15.79 -5.48 -11.55
C LEU A 29 14.80 -4.88 -10.55
N ARG A 30 13.91 -3.99 -10.99
CA ARG A 30 12.85 -3.45 -10.14
C ARG A 30 11.72 -4.45 -10.03
N PHE A 31 11.05 -4.45 -8.89
CA PHE A 31 9.92 -5.34 -8.67
C PHE A 31 8.68 -4.87 -9.44
N ARG A 32 8.58 -3.56 -9.70
CA ARG A 32 7.56 -2.93 -10.55
C ARG A 32 8.18 -2.38 -11.84
N GLY A 33 7.49 -2.52 -12.97
CA GLY A 33 7.91 -1.94 -14.26
C GLY A 33 8.70 -2.85 -15.20
N ALA A 34 9.06 -4.08 -14.80
CA ALA A 34 9.50 -5.08 -15.77
C ALA A 34 8.28 -5.51 -16.60
N ALA A 35 8.32 -5.29 -17.92
CA ALA A 35 7.25 -5.56 -18.88
C ALA A 35 6.38 -6.76 -18.47
N GLY A 36 5.26 -6.47 -17.82
CA GLY A 36 4.26 -7.45 -17.50
C GLY A 36 3.59 -7.81 -18.81
N ALA A 37 3.98 -8.94 -19.40
CA ALA A 37 3.14 -9.60 -20.37
C ALA A 37 1.75 -9.71 -19.72
N GLY A 38 0.79 -8.95 -20.24
CA GLY A 38 -0.61 -8.92 -19.83
C GLY A 38 -1.33 -10.23 -20.20
N GLY A 39 -0.75 -11.37 -19.83
CA GLY A 39 -1.44 -12.64 -19.79
C GLY A 39 -2.14 -12.75 -18.45
N GLU A 40 -3.46 -12.72 -18.47
CA GLU A 40 -4.30 -13.19 -17.37
C GLU A 40 -3.89 -14.64 -17.03
N ALA A 41 -3.03 -14.81 -16.03
CA ALA A 41 -2.87 -16.11 -15.40
C ALA A 41 -4.23 -16.44 -14.74
N PRO A 42 -4.73 -17.68 -14.88
CA PRO A 42 -6.01 -18.06 -14.29
C PRO A 42 -5.93 -17.85 -12.78
N GLU A 43 -6.65 -16.84 -12.31
CA GLU A 43 -6.72 -16.48 -10.91
C GLU A 43 -7.38 -17.64 -10.15
N ARG A 44 -6.71 -18.14 -9.11
CA ARG A 44 -7.26 -19.22 -8.28
C ARG A 44 -8.55 -18.72 -7.63
N VAL A 45 -9.70 -19.15 -8.17
CA VAL A 45 -11.01 -18.80 -7.64
C VAL A 45 -11.20 -19.57 -6.33
N VAL A 46 -11.02 -18.90 -5.20
CA VAL A 46 -11.38 -19.45 -3.90
C VAL A 46 -12.90 -19.41 -3.76
N ALA A 47 -13.50 -20.55 -3.44
CA ALA A 47 -14.95 -20.64 -3.31
C ALA A 47 -15.44 -19.81 -2.12
N VAL A 48 -16.56 -19.09 -2.27
CA VAL A 48 -17.15 -18.24 -1.22
C VAL A 48 -17.28 -18.97 0.14
N ARG A 49 -17.64 -20.27 0.10
CA ARG A 49 -17.74 -21.11 1.32
C ARG A 49 -16.42 -21.33 2.05
N GLU A 50 -15.31 -21.42 1.32
CA GLU A 50 -13.97 -21.58 1.91
C GLU A 50 -13.53 -20.28 2.62
N VAL A 51 -13.86 -19.13 2.03
CA VAL A 51 -13.65 -17.81 2.64
C VAL A 51 -14.46 -17.69 3.93
N GLU A 52 -15.75 -18.04 3.89
CA GLU A 52 -16.65 -18.02 5.05
C GLU A 52 -16.13 -18.88 6.22
N PHE A 53 -15.71 -20.11 5.91
CA PHE A 53 -15.17 -21.03 6.90
C PHE A 53 -13.86 -20.51 7.52
N SER A 54 -12.92 -20.07 6.70
CA SER A 54 -11.61 -19.56 7.15
C SER A 54 -11.78 -18.34 8.07
N LEU A 55 -12.74 -17.49 7.74
CA LEU A 55 -13.00 -16.26 8.47
C LEU A 55 -13.78 -16.49 9.78
N ARG A 56 -14.73 -17.43 9.81
CA ARG A 56 -15.32 -17.91 11.07
C ARG A 56 -14.26 -18.50 11.99
N SER A 57 -13.35 -19.31 11.45
CA SER A 57 -12.25 -19.88 12.22
C SER A 57 -11.32 -18.78 12.77
N ALA A 58 -11.07 -17.71 12.00
CA ALA A 58 -10.29 -16.55 12.47
C ALA A 58 -10.99 -15.81 13.62
N LEU A 59 -12.30 -15.59 13.53
CA LEU A 59 -13.11 -14.99 14.60
C LEU A 59 -13.12 -15.85 15.86
N GLU A 60 -13.33 -17.16 15.74
CA GLU A 60 -13.29 -18.08 16.88
C GLU A 60 -11.90 -18.08 17.54
N ALA A 61 -10.83 -18.04 16.76
CA ALA A 61 -9.47 -17.95 17.28
C ALA A 61 -9.23 -16.64 18.03
N LEU A 62 -9.77 -15.51 17.56
CA LEU A 62 -9.70 -14.23 18.27
C LEU A 62 -10.43 -14.27 19.61
N LEU A 63 -11.60 -14.93 19.66
CA LEU A 63 -12.39 -15.07 20.88
C LEU A 63 -11.79 -16.09 21.88
N ARG A 64 -11.00 -17.06 21.40
CA ARG A 64 -10.33 -18.08 22.22
C ARG A 64 -8.88 -17.76 22.60
N GLY A 65 -8.24 -16.81 21.92
CA GLY A 65 -6.83 -16.46 22.14
C GLY A 65 -6.56 -15.85 23.53
N GLY A 66 -5.32 -16.02 24.03
CA GLY A 66 -4.91 -15.50 25.33
C GLY A 66 -5.26 -14.02 25.49
N GLN A 67 -6.01 -13.69 26.57
CA GLN A 67 -6.75 -12.44 26.69
C GLN A 67 -5.90 -11.16 26.51
N SER A 68 -4.59 -11.19 26.83
CA SER A 68 -3.75 -9.99 26.74
C SER A 68 -3.30 -9.65 25.31
N SER A 69 -2.93 -10.64 24.49
CA SER A 69 -2.42 -10.40 23.13
C SER A 69 -3.55 -9.99 22.18
N ALA A 70 -4.69 -10.68 22.26
CA ALA A 70 -5.88 -10.33 21.49
C ALA A 70 -6.41 -8.94 21.86
N ALA A 71 -6.47 -8.60 23.16
CA ALA A 71 -6.90 -7.28 23.61
C ALA A 71 -5.95 -6.17 23.15
N ALA A 72 -4.62 -6.37 23.24
CA ALA A 72 -3.64 -5.41 22.77
C ALA A 72 -3.77 -5.14 21.26
N ARG A 73 -4.05 -6.18 20.47
CA ARG A 73 -4.29 -6.05 19.03
C ARG A 73 -5.57 -5.25 18.73
N LEU A 74 -6.69 -5.58 19.37
CA LEU A 74 -7.94 -4.84 19.20
C LEU A 74 -7.78 -3.37 19.58
N ALA A 75 -7.09 -3.06 20.69
CA ALA A 75 -6.82 -1.69 21.12
C ALA A 75 -5.98 -0.90 20.10
N ARG A 76 -5.00 -1.54 19.43
CA ARG A 76 -4.23 -0.89 18.35
C ARG A 76 -5.10 -0.57 17.14
N ILE A 77 -5.95 -1.51 16.73
CA ILE A 77 -6.89 -1.32 15.61
C ILE A 77 -7.86 -0.19 15.94
N GLU A 78 -8.47 -0.22 17.12
CA GLU A 78 -9.39 0.81 17.60
C GLU A 78 -8.74 2.20 17.57
N ALA A 79 -7.52 2.33 18.12
CA ALA A 79 -6.78 3.58 18.11
C ALA A 79 -6.51 4.10 16.69
N SER A 80 -6.20 3.20 15.75
CA SER A 80 -5.95 3.56 14.35
C SER A 80 -7.23 4.04 13.64
N VAL A 81 -8.37 3.37 13.86
CA VAL A 81 -9.61 3.68 13.11
C VAL A 81 -10.52 4.71 13.80
N TRP A 82 -10.27 5.05 15.06
CA TRP A 82 -11.13 5.92 15.87
C TRP A 82 -11.41 7.26 15.21
N GLN A 83 -10.38 7.93 14.70
CA GLN A 83 -10.53 9.28 14.14
C GLN A 83 -11.39 9.27 12.86
N THR A 84 -11.13 8.32 11.96
CA THR A 84 -11.96 8.09 10.76
C THR A 84 -13.38 7.70 11.15
N PHE A 85 -13.56 6.85 12.16
CA PHE A 85 -14.88 6.52 12.70
C PHE A 85 -15.63 7.79 13.13
N GLN A 86 -14.97 8.73 13.83
CA GLN A 86 -15.58 10.01 14.23
C GLN A 86 -15.97 10.88 13.04
N ALA A 87 -15.12 10.96 12.02
CA ALA A 87 -15.37 11.75 10.82
C ALA A 87 -16.47 11.18 9.91
N LEU A 88 -16.82 9.90 10.03
CA LEU A 88 -17.86 9.31 9.18
C LEU A 88 -19.30 9.61 9.66
N PRO A 89 -20.26 9.79 8.73
CA PRO A 89 -21.67 9.93 9.06
C PRO A 89 -22.22 8.71 9.80
N LYS A 90 -22.95 8.95 10.88
CA LYS A 90 -23.57 7.91 11.72
C LYS A 90 -25.09 8.04 11.67
N ASN A 91 -25.78 6.92 11.85
CA ASN A 91 -27.23 6.93 12.06
C ASN A 91 -27.57 7.46 13.47
N SER A 92 -28.87 7.53 13.79
CA SER A 92 -29.36 7.98 15.10
C SER A 92 -28.87 7.13 16.28
N ALA A 93 -28.40 5.90 16.04
CA ALA A 93 -27.81 5.01 17.04
C ALA A 93 -26.29 5.19 17.18
N GLY A 94 -25.67 6.16 16.51
CA GLY A 94 -24.23 6.40 16.54
C GLY A 94 -23.42 5.36 15.75
N ARG A 95 -24.05 4.69 14.77
CA ARG A 95 -23.46 3.57 14.04
C ARG A 95 -23.24 3.88 12.56
N LEU A 96 -22.26 3.22 11.95
CA LEU A 96 -21.89 3.40 10.56
C LEU A 96 -22.78 2.56 9.63
N ALA A 97 -23.17 3.17 8.51
CA ALA A 97 -23.82 2.48 7.41
C ALA A 97 -22.81 1.59 6.64
N PRO A 98 -23.26 0.57 5.88
CA PRO A 98 -22.39 -0.37 5.17
C PRO A 98 -21.29 0.29 4.33
N ARG A 99 -21.63 1.34 3.57
CA ARG A 99 -20.66 2.08 2.74
C ARG A 99 -19.58 2.80 3.56
N ALA A 100 -19.94 3.36 4.71
CA ALA A 100 -18.99 4.02 5.61
C ALA A 100 -18.06 3.00 6.29
N VAL A 101 -18.58 1.81 6.63
CA VAL A 101 -17.77 0.69 7.11
C VAL A 101 -16.77 0.24 6.05
N ARG A 102 -17.21 0.04 4.80
CA ARG A 102 -16.31 -0.32 3.69
C ARG A 102 -15.18 0.68 3.55
N TYR A 103 -15.51 1.98 3.54
CA TYR A 103 -14.52 3.06 3.49
C TYR A 103 -13.50 2.97 4.63
N LEU A 104 -13.96 2.86 5.87
CA LEU A 104 -13.09 2.81 7.05
C LEU A 104 -12.17 1.58 7.02
N VAL A 105 -12.72 0.40 6.75
CA VAL A 105 -11.94 -0.84 6.75
C VAL A 105 -10.95 -0.84 5.59
N HIS A 106 -11.36 -0.37 4.40
CA HIS A 106 -10.45 -0.17 3.27
C HIS A 106 -9.28 0.75 3.64
N GLY A 107 -9.59 1.96 4.14
CA GLY A 107 -8.57 2.94 4.51
C GLY A 107 -7.64 2.45 5.60
N TYR A 108 -8.13 1.66 6.55
CA TYR A 108 -7.31 1.01 7.57
C TYR A 108 -6.27 0.08 6.95
N PHE A 109 -6.68 -0.87 6.10
CA PHE A 109 -5.77 -1.84 5.49
C PHE A 109 -4.80 -1.20 4.49
N ALA A 110 -5.28 -0.24 3.71
CA ALA A 110 -4.47 0.49 2.76
C ALA A 110 -3.40 1.33 3.49
N ARG A 111 -3.77 2.07 4.54
CA ARG A 111 -2.82 2.90 5.31
C ARG A 111 -1.86 2.09 6.17
N GLU A 112 -2.37 1.12 6.94
CA GLU A 112 -1.55 0.42 7.92
C GLU A 112 -0.62 -0.60 7.27
N HIS A 113 -1.10 -1.30 6.23
CA HIS A 113 -0.42 -2.46 5.68
C HIS A 113 -0.12 -2.36 4.18
N GLY A 114 -0.70 -1.38 3.47
CA GLY A 114 -0.64 -1.29 2.01
C GLY A 114 -1.46 -2.37 1.32
N TRP A 115 -2.45 -2.92 2.00
CA TRP A 115 -3.30 -3.99 1.48
C TRP A 115 -4.60 -3.45 0.90
N LEU A 116 -4.86 -3.83 -0.34
CA LEU A 116 -6.18 -3.69 -0.96
C LEU A 116 -6.92 -5.02 -0.78
N VAL A 117 -7.83 -5.07 0.19
CA VAL A 117 -8.66 -6.26 0.44
C VAL A 117 -9.68 -6.39 -0.70
N LYS A 118 -9.69 -7.57 -1.33
CA LYS A 118 -10.60 -7.86 -2.44
C LYS A 118 -12.06 -7.76 -1.97
N GLY A 119 -12.89 -7.07 -2.74
CA GLY A 119 -14.29 -6.76 -2.41
C GLY A 119 -14.51 -5.55 -1.49
N LEU A 120 -13.46 -4.94 -0.95
CA LEU A 120 -13.52 -3.68 -0.17
C LEU A 120 -12.99 -2.47 -0.96
N GLU A 121 -12.61 -2.63 -2.21
CA GLU A 121 -11.99 -1.59 -3.03
C GLU A 121 -12.88 -0.34 -3.12
N PRO A 122 -12.30 0.86 -3.16
CA PRO A 122 -13.05 2.06 -3.44
C PRO A 122 -13.44 1.97 -4.91
N HIS A 123 -14.71 1.68 -5.17
CA HIS A 123 -15.28 1.85 -6.51
C HIS A 123 -15.14 3.33 -6.85
N GLY A 124 -14.05 3.68 -7.53
CA GLY A 124 -13.71 5.06 -7.83
C GLY A 124 -14.80 5.65 -8.69
N MET A 125 -15.60 6.57 -8.14
CA MET A 125 -16.33 7.63 -8.84
C MET A 125 -16.95 7.24 -10.21
N GLN A 126 -17.48 6.02 -10.37
CA GLN A 126 -18.17 5.64 -11.60
C GLN A 126 -19.64 6.06 -11.47
N ALA A 127 -20.00 7.14 -12.16
CA ALA A 127 -21.34 7.73 -12.17
C ALA A 127 -22.43 6.81 -12.76
N ASN A 128 -22.05 5.68 -13.40
CA ASN A 128 -22.96 4.78 -14.12
C ASN A 128 -22.81 3.29 -13.71
N MET A 129 -22.41 3.00 -12.48
CA MET A 129 -22.58 1.64 -11.95
C MET A 129 -23.96 1.54 -11.31
N SER A 130 -24.89 0.88 -12.01
CA SER A 130 -26.17 0.47 -11.44
C SER A 130 -25.94 -0.32 -10.13
N GLU A 131 -26.80 -0.15 -9.11
CA GLU A 131 -26.71 -0.88 -7.83
C GLU A 131 -26.61 -2.41 -8.02
N VAL A 132 -27.09 -2.92 -9.17
CA VAL A 132 -27.03 -4.34 -9.56
C VAL A 132 -25.58 -4.81 -9.86
N HIS A 133 -24.68 -3.92 -10.28
CA HIS A 133 -23.26 -4.25 -10.52
C HIS A 133 -22.39 -4.10 -9.26
N GLU A 134 -22.87 -3.39 -8.22
CA GLU A 134 -22.26 -3.43 -6.88
C GLU A 134 -22.34 -4.88 -6.35
N VAL A 135 -23.47 -5.56 -6.57
CA VAL A 135 -23.71 -6.97 -6.18
C VAL A 135 -22.98 -7.98 -7.09
N GLY A 136 -22.77 -7.66 -8.37
CA GLY A 136 -22.13 -8.56 -9.33
C GLY A 136 -20.63 -8.76 -9.09
N ILE A 137 -19.91 -7.71 -8.69
CA ILE A 137 -18.47 -7.77 -8.37
C ILE A 137 -18.25 -8.28 -6.94
N LEU A 138 -19.19 -8.02 -6.02
CA LEU A 138 -19.21 -8.56 -4.65
C LEU A 138 -19.42 -10.07 -4.60
N ARG A 139 -20.09 -10.66 -5.60
CA ARG A 139 -20.42 -12.09 -5.61
C ARG A 139 -19.25 -13.03 -5.79
N ASP A 140 -18.15 -12.58 -6.40
CA ASP A 140 -17.11 -13.52 -6.85
C ASP A 140 -15.85 -13.54 -5.99
N ARG A 141 -15.49 -12.47 -5.25
CA ARG A 141 -14.22 -12.47 -4.48
C ARG A 141 -14.29 -11.62 -3.22
N ALA A 142 -14.37 -12.35 -2.09
CA ALA A 142 -14.51 -11.91 -0.70
C ALA A 142 -15.54 -10.79 -0.52
N PRO A 143 -16.74 -11.08 0.04
CA PRO A 143 -16.78 -11.38 1.47
C PRO A 143 -18.08 -12.03 1.99
N ALA A 144 -18.09 -13.34 2.24
CA ALA A 144 -19.18 -13.93 3.02
C ALA A 144 -19.30 -13.28 4.41
N LEU A 145 -18.24 -12.73 5.02
CA LEU A 145 -18.34 -12.02 6.31
C LEU A 145 -18.81 -10.57 6.20
N VAL A 146 -18.45 -9.80 5.17
CA VAL A 146 -18.99 -8.44 5.04
C VAL A 146 -20.46 -8.58 4.68
N GLU A 147 -20.86 -9.47 3.77
CA GLU A 147 -22.28 -9.78 3.58
C GLU A 147 -22.92 -10.34 4.87
N THR A 148 -22.32 -11.31 5.57
CA THR A 148 -22.90 -11.85 6.82
C THR A 148 -22.94 -10.83 7.97
N LEU A 149 -21.99 -9.90 8.10
CA LEU A 149 -22.00 -8.85 9.14
C LEU A 149 -22.94 -7.70 8.75
N LEU A 150 -23.06 -7.40 7.46
CA LEU A 150 -24.03 -6.44 6.92
C LEU A 150 -25.46 -7.01 6.93
N GLU A 151 -25.63 -8.32 6.78
CA GLU A 151 -26.91 -9.05 6.83
C GLU A 151 -27.30 -9.41 8.27
N ALA A 152 -26.34 -9.76 9.15
CA ALA A 152 -26.59 -10.08 10.56
C ALA A 152 -27.01 -8.87 11.40
N ARG A 153 -26.86 -7.64 10.88
CA ARG A 153 -27.46 -6.44 11.46
C ARG A 153 -28.23 -5.69 10.38
N GLN A 154 -29.52 -6.04 10.24
CA GLN A 154 -30.55 -5.38 9.43
C GLN A 154 -30.22 -3.92 9.09
N MET A 155 -30.42 -3.53 7.83
CA MET A 155 -30.00 -2.27 7.20
C MET A 155 -30.18 -0.98 8.04
N ASP A 156 -31.12 -0.93 8.97
CA ASP A 156 -31.35 0.23 9.85
C ASP A 156 -30.46 0.32 11.10
N ARG A 157 -29.75 -0.75 11.49
CA ARG A 157 -28.97 -0.75 12.74
C ARG A 157 -27.55 -0.22 12.55
N GLY A 158 -26.87 -0.50 11.44
CA GLY A 158 -25.46 -0.13 11.24
C GLY A 158 -24.49 -0.80 12.24
N LEU A 159 -23.19 -0.52 12.08
CA LEU A 159 -22.11 -1.10 12.90
C LEU A 159 -21.54 -0.08 13.89
N SER A 160 -21.30 -0.52 15.14
CA SER A 160 -20.54 0.25 16.13
C SER A 160 -19.04 0.20 15.83
N LEU A 161 -18.26 1.01 16.53
CA LEU A 161 -16.80 0.94 16.47
C LEU A 161 -16.27 -0.46 16.79
N ASP A 162 -16.75 -1.06 17.87
CA ASP A 162 -16.34 -2.40 18.30
C ASP A 162 -16.57 -3.45 17.20
N ASP A 163 -17.72 -3.38 16.51
CA ASP A 163 -18.01 -4.30 15.40
C ASP A 163 -16.99 -4.14 14.27
N VAL A 164 -16.61 -2.89 13.96
CA VAL A 164 -15.62 -2.58 12.92
C VAL A 164 -14.22 -3.04 13.32
N VAL A 165 -13.84 -2.85 14.57
CA VAL A 165 -12.54 -3.28 15.12
C VAL A 165 -12.42 -4.81 15.08
N VAL A 166 -13.46 -5.54 15.50
CA VAL A 166 -13.49 -7.00 15.46
C VAL A 166 -13.40 -7.51 14.02
N MET A 167 -14.10 -6.87 13.09
CA MET A 167 -14.06 -7.22 11.67
C MET A 167 -12.67 -7.00 11.06
N ALA A 168 -12.03 -5.85 11.32
CA ALA A 168 -10.67 -5.59 10.86
C ALA A 168 -9.68 -6.62 11.43
N ALA A 169 -9.77 -6.94 12.73
CA ALA A 169 -8.95 -7.97 13.37
C ALA A 169 -9.13 -9.35 12.73
N ALA A 170 -10.37 -9.71 12.40
CA ALA A 170 -10.69 -10.99 11.74
C ALA A 170 -10.11 -11.07 10.32
N LEU A 171 -10.22 -9.99 9.55
CA LEU A 171 -9.65 -9.89 8.21
C LEU A 171 -8.12 -9.96 8.24
N GLU A 172 -7.47 -9.26 9.17
CA GLU A 172 -6.02 -9.37 9.33
C GLU A 172 -5.62 -10.82 9.68
N ARG A 173 -6.34 -11.49 10.58
CA ARG A 173 -6.04 -12.87 10.96
C ARG A 173 -6.24 -13.86 9.81
N LEU A 174 -7.25 -13.62 8.96
CA LEU A 174 -7.45 -14.38 7.73
C LEU A 174 -6.25 -14.24 6.78
N ILE A 175 -5.78 -13.01 6.57
CA ILE A 175 -4.61 -12.71 5.74
C ILE A 175 -3.35 -13.37 6.30
N PHE A 176 -3.12 -13.31 7.63
CA PHE A 176 -1.99 -14.00 8.26
C PHE A 176 -2.03 -15.52 8.10
N GLY A 177 -3.21 -16.12 8.04
CA GLY A 177 -3.35 -17.54 7.75
C GLY A 177 -2.75 -17.95 6.39
N GLU A 178 -2.76 -17.06 5.40
CA GLU A 178 -2.14 -17.29 4.09
C GLU A 178 -0.61 -17.15 4.16
N SER A 179 -0.11 -16.16 4.91
CA SER A 179 1.34 -15.99 5.17
C SER A 179 1.97 -17.20 5.86
N LEU A 180 1.28 -17.87 6.78
CA LEU A 180 1.80 -19.08 7.43
C LEU A 180 1.99 -20.24 6.44
N LYS A 181 1.05 -20.42 5.50
CA LYS A 181 1.19 -21.43 4.43
C LYS A 181 2.35 -21.13 3.49
N LEU A 182 2.58 -19.84 3.21
CA LEU A 182 3.75 -19.40 2.46
C LEU A 182 5.05 -19.66 3.23
N LEU A 183 5.06 -19.47 4.56
CA LEU A 183 6.23 -19.80 5.38
C LEU A 183 6.55 -21.30 5.34
N GLU A 184 5.55 -22.18 5.49
CA GLU A 184 5.73 -23.64 5.33
C GLU A 184 6.32 -23.99 3.96
N THR A 185 5.81 -23.35 2.91
CA THR A 185 6.33 -23.49 1.55
C THR A 185 7.78 -23.02 1.46
N ALA A 186 8.12 -21.91 2.10
CA ALA A 186 9.48 -21.39 2.12
C ALA A 186 10.46 -22.34 2.84
N TYR A 187 10.06 -22.98 3.94
CA TYR A 187 10.85 -24.05 4.55
C TYR A 187 11.11 -25.19 3.56
N ALA A 188 10.06 -25.69 2.90
CA ALA A 188 10.17 -26.77 1.92
C ALA A 188 11.06 -26.39 0.72
N LEU A 189 11.00 -25.15 0.23
CA LEU A 189 11.83 -24.66 -0.88
C LEU A 189 13.32 -24.54 -0.52
N ASN A 190 13.68 -24.60 0.76
CA ASN A 190 15.06 -24.61 1.26
C ASN A 190 15.48 -25.97 1.82
N ASP A 191 14.70 -27.03 1.57
CA ASP A 191 14.95 -28.38 2.08
C ASP A 191 15.05 -28.43 3.63
N LEU A 192 14.32 -27.55 4.33
CA LEU A 192 14.28 -27.46 5.79
C LEU A 192 12.94 -27.94 6.34
N SER A 193 12.94 -28.51 7.55
CA SER A 193 11.73 -28.88 8.28
C SER A 193 11.27 -27.76 9.20
N SER A 194 9.95 -27.51 9.25
CA SER A 194 9.31 -26.62 10.22
C SER A 194 9.24 -27.21 11.64
N ASP A 195 9.48 -28.50 11.81
CA ASP A 195 9.33 -29.19 13.11
C ASP A 195 10.55 -29.03 14.02
N SER A 196 11.70 -28.66 13.44
CA SER A 196 12.96 -28.48 14.15
C SER A 196 13.41 -27.01 14.16
N PRO A 197 13.97 -26.49 15.27
CA PRO A 197 14.49 -25.13 15.30
C PRO A 197 15.62 -24.90 14.28
N ALA A 198 15.49 -23.83 13.49
CA ALA A 198 16.48 -23.41 12.50
C ALA A 198 17.62 -22.60 13.16
N ALA A 199 18.82 -22.71 12.62
CA ALA A 199 19.88 -21.75 12.85
C ALA A 199 19.54 -20.38 12.22
N GLU A 200 20.24 -19.32 12.62
CA GLU A 200 19.99 -17.97 12.12
C GLU A 200 20.23 -17.87 10.61
N GLU A 201 21.29 -18.47 10.11
CA GLU A 201 21.61 -18.49 8.67
C GLU A 201 20.54 -19.22 7.85
N GLU A 202 20.00 -20.32 8.39
CA GLU A 202 18.91 -21.08 7.79
C GLU A 202 17.61 -20.26 7.79
N LEU A 203 17.33 -19.55 8.87
CA LEU A 203 16.16 -18.67 8.97
C LEU A 203 16.20 -17.57 7.89
N HIS A 204 17.34 -16.89 7.73
CA HIS A 204 17.50 -15.88 6.67
C HIS A 204 17.19 -16.46 5.29
N GLU A 205 17.65 -17.69 5.00
CA GLU A 205 17.39 -18.32 3.72
C GLU A 205 15.91 -18.63 3.49
N VAL A 206 15.20 -19.04 4.54
CA VAL A 206 13.75 -19.25 4.55
C VAL A 206 13.00 -17.93 4.39
N LEU A 207 13.33 -16.89 5.16
CA LEU A 207 12.62 -15.60 5.11
C LEU A 207 12.79 -14.88 3.77
N ARG A 208 13.98 -14.93 3.17
CA ARG A 208 14.20 -14.42 1.81
C ARG A 208 13.40 -15.20 0.77
N SER A 209 13.29 -16.51 0.95
CA SER A 209 12.45 -17.36 0.09
C SER A 209 10.97 -17.03 0.25
N TYR A 210 10.52 -16.80 1.48
CA TYR A 210 9.18 -16.34 1.81
C TYR A 210 8.88 -15.01 1.11
N LEU A 211 9.74 -14.00 1.21
CA LEU A 211 9.52 -12.70 0.56
C LEU A 211 9.45 -12.81 -0.97
N LEU A 212 10.27 -13.66 -1.57
CA LEU A 212 10.23 -13.92 -3.02
C LEU A 212 8.88 -14.51 -3.45
N ILE A 213 8.41 -15.56 -2.77
CA ILE A 213 7.14 -16.19 -3.15
C ILE A 213 5.93 -15.35 -2.76
N PHE A 214 6.02 -14.60 -1.65
CA PHE A 214 5.02 -13.63 -1.23
C PHE A 214 4.78 -12.60 -2.33
N GLN A 215 5.86 -12.05 -2.89
CA GLN A 215 5.77 -11.10 -3.99
C GLN A 215 5.15 -11.69 -5.26
N MET A 216 5.48 -12.94 -5.60
CA MET A 216 4.91 -13.61 -6.78
C MET A 216 3.40 -13.83 -6.63
N GLY A 217 2.91 -13.97 -5.40
CA GLY A 217 1.50 -14.23 -5.11
C GLY A 217 0.98 -15.46 -5.85
N VAL A 218 -0.29 -15.42 -6.26
CA VAL A 218 -0.95 -16.52 -7.00
C VAL A 218 -0.35 -16.82 -8.37
N ARG A 219 0.56 -15.96 -8.88
CA ARG A 219 1.21 -16.14 -10.19
C ARG A 219 2.48 -16.99 -10.12
N GLY A 220 3.02 -17.23 -8.92
CA GLY A 220 4.26 -17.98 -8.72
C GLY A 220 4.08 -19.50 -8.81
N ASN A 221 5.06 -20.20 -9.41
CA ASN A 221 5.18 -21.65 -9.21
C ASN A 221 5.88 -21.92 -7.89
N LEU A 222 5.09 -22.36 -6.90
CA LEU A 222 5.55 -22.57 -5.52
C LEU A 222 6.11 -23.98 -5.26
N SER A 223 6.14 -24.85 -6.26
CA SER A 223 6.47 -26.27 -6.08
C SER A 223 7.84 -26.66 -6.64
N ASP A 224 8.50 -25.79 -7.41
CA ASP A 224 9.76 -26.08 -8.07
C ASP A 224 10.95 -25.47 -7.30
N ALA A 225 11.44 -26.20 -6.29
CA ALA A 225 12.55 -25.77 -5.45
C ALA A 225 13.82 -25.45 -6.26
N ARG A 226 14.10 -26.20 -7.34
CA ARG A 226 15.29 -25.96 -8.17
C ARG A 226 15.20 -24.62 -8.90
N LYS A 227 14.05 -24.32 -9.51
CA LYS A 227 13.82 -23.02 -10.15
C LYS A 227 13.84 -21.88 -9.14
N HIS A 228 13.23 -22.07 -7.97
CA HIS A 228 13.26 -21.08 -6.90
C HIS A 228 14.69 -20.74 -6.48
N GLN A 229 15.52 -21.76 -6.20
CA GLN A 229 16.92 -21.56 -5.83
C GLN A 229 17.74 -20.91 -6.95
N ALA A 230 17.49 -21.27 -8.21
CA ALA A 230 18.13 -20.61 -9.35
C ALA A 230 17.74 -19.14 -9.48
N ALA A 231 16.46 -18.81 -9.29
CA ALA A 231 15.96 -17.44 -9.30
C ALA A 231 16.56 -16.61 -8.15
N LYS A 232 16.58 -17.18 -6.94
CA LYS A 232 17.18 -16.56 -5.75
C LYS A 232 18.65 -16.20 -5.97
N ARG A 233 19.45 -17.14 -6.48
CA ARG A 233 20.87 -16.89 -6.82
C ARG A 233 21.05 -15.83 -7.90
N LYS A 234 20.21 -15.86 -8.93
CA LYS A 234 20.25 -14.88 -10.02
C LYS A 234 19.95 -13.47 -9.50
N LEU A 235 18.91 -13.31 -8.69
CA LEU A 235 18.57 -12.02 -8.08
C LEU A 235 19.69 -11.51 -7.16
N ALA A 236 20.28 -12.40 -6.35
CA ALA A 236 21.43 -12.07 -5.52
C ALA A 236 22.65 -11.58 -6.32
N GLN A 237 22.91 -12.15 -7.49
CA GLN A 237 24.01 -11.72 -8.37
C GLN A 237 23.74 -10.39 -9.08
N LEU A 238 22.49 -10.11 -9.43
CA LEU A 238 22.09 -8.88 -10.13
C LEU A 238 22.14 -7.66 -9.21
N GLY A 239 22.00 -7.85 -7.89
CA GLY A 239 21.95 -6.75 -6.92
C GLY A 239 20.71 -5.87 -7.10
N GLY A 240 20.78 -4.62 -6.66
CA GLY A 240 19.67 -3.67 -6.72
C GLY A 240 18.61 -3.98 -5.65
N SER A 241 17.36 -4.22 -6.08
CA SER A 241 16.21 -4.49 -5.20
C SER A 241 16.39 -5.73 -4.31
N TRP A 242 17.31 -6.64 -4.67
CA TRP A 242 17.69 -7.75 -3.80
C TRP A 242 18.36 -7.28 -2.50
N LEU A 243 19.20 -6.24 -2.55
CA LEU A 243 19.89 -5.74 -1.36
C LEU A 243 18.89 -5.14 -0.38
N THR A 244 17.95 -4.34 -0.87
CA THR A 244 16.91 -3.74 -0.02
C THR A 244 15.93 -4.78 0.53
N LEU A 245 15.74 -5.91 -0.17
CA LEU A 245 14.96 -7.04 0.33
C LEU A 245 15.69 -7.76 1.48
N VAL A 246 17.02 -7.95 1.35
CA VAL A 246 17.85 -8.54 2.40
C VAL A 246 17.87 -7.64 3.64
N GLU A 247 18.07 -6.32 3.47
CA GLU A 247 18.01 -5.36 4.57
C GLU A 247 16.65 -5.39 5.30
N PHE A 248 15.55 -5.40 4.54
CA PHE A 248 14.20 -5.48 5.12
C PHE A 248 13.97 -6.77 5.92
N GLU A 249 14.50 -7.88 5.43
CA GLU A 249 14.43 -9.18 6.09
C GLU A 249 15.28 -9.23 7.36
N GLU A 250 16.53 -8.77 7.29
CA GLU A 250 17.46 -8.73 8.42
C GLU A 250 16.95 -7.80 9.54
N ASP A 251 16.39 -6.64 9.18
CA ASP A 251 15.78 -5.73 10.15
C ASP A 251 14.64 -6.39 10.93
N ALA A 252 13.81 -7.22 10.28
CA ALA A 252 12.74 -7.94 10.95
C ALA A 252 13.26 -8.97 11.95
N VAL A 253 14.31 -9.72 11.60
CA VAL A 253 14.97 -10.68 12.51
C VAL A 253 15.59 -9.94 13.70
N LEU A 254 16.28 -8.83 13.47
CA LEU A 254 16.89 -8.00 14.52
C LEU A 254 15.83 -7.40 15.45
N ASN A 255 14.71 -6.90 14.92
CA ASN A 255 13.61 -6.38 15.71
C ASN A 255 13.00 -7.46 16.61
N TYR A 256 12.79 -8.66 16.09
CA TYR A 256 12.34 -9.80 16.88
C TYR A 256 13.33 -10.17 17.99
N GLY A 257 14.63 -10.21 17.66
CA GLY A 257 15.70 -10.45 18.62
C GLY A 257 15.71 -9.40 19.74
N PHE A 258 15.59 -8.12 19.38
CA PHE A 258 15.54 -7.02 20.34
C PHE A 258 14.31 -7.10 21.26
N ALA A 259 13.13 -7.42 20.73
CA ALA A 259 11.91 -7.59 21.51
C ALA A 259 12.00 -8.77 22.49
N ASN A 260 12.72 -9.83 22.11
CA ASN A 260 12.86 -11.06 22.90
C ASN A 260 14.17 -11.14 23.70
N ARG A 261 14.99 -10.08 23.74
CA ARG A 261 16.30 -10.03 24.42
C ARG A 261 16.28 -10.45 25.90
N HIS A 262 15.14 -10.34 26.58
CA HIS A 262 14.99 -10.74 27.98
C HIS A 262 14.66 -12.23 28.16
N ARG A 263 14.35 -12.94 27.07
CA ARG A 263 13.97 -14.35 27.03
C ARG A 263 15.02 -15.23 26.36
N THR A 264 15.95 -14.62 25.62
CA THR A 264 17.04 -15.29 24.91
C THR A 264 18.37 -15.14 25.65
N SER A 265 19.24 -16.14 25.55
CA SER A 265 20.59 -16.07 26.12
C SER A 265 21.51 -15.33 25.16
N PRO A 266 22.25 -14.30 25.60
CA PRO A 266 23.24 -13.63 24.75
C PRO A 266 24.52 -14.47 24.55
N PHE A 267 24.63 -15.63 25.20
CA PHE A 267 25.83 -16.48 25.21
C PHE A 267 25.69 -17.76 24.38
N ALA A 268 24.54 -18.00 23.77
CA ALA A 268 24.30 -19.14 22.90
C ALA A 268 23.86 -18.65 21.51
N PRO A 269 24.28 -19.32 20.42
CA PRO A 269 23.77 -19.02 19.09
C PRO A 269 22.24 -19.11 19.08
N PRO A 270 21.53 -18.11 18.52
CA PRO A 270 20.07 -18.12 18.52
C PRO A 270 19.55 -19.29 17.67
N ARG A 271 18.41 -19.83 18.12
CA ARG A 271 17.67 -20.90 17.44
C ARG A 271 16.23 -20.49 17.32
N TYR A 272 15.67 -20.63 16.13
CA TYR A 272 14.35 -20.12 15.81
C TYR A 272 13.38 -21.26 15.56
N THR A 273 12.35 -21.37 16.40
CA THR A 273 11.23 -22.28 16.15
C THR A 273 10.38 -21.77 15.00
N PHE A 274 9.52 -22.63 14.44
CA PHE A 274 8.53 -22.18 13.47
C PHE A 274 7.61 -21.08 14.02
N GLU A 275 7.27 -21.12 15.32
CA GLU A 275 6.50 -20.05 15.98
C GLU A 275 7.26 -18.71 15.97
N ALA A 276 8.57 -18.72 16.23
CA ALA A 276 9.40 -17.52 16.13
C ALA A 276 9.44 -16.99 14.68
N ALA A 277 9.64 -17.87 13.70
CA ALA A 277 9.63 -17.51 12.28
C ALA A 277 8.25 -16.98 11.84
N ALA A 278 7.16 -17.55 12.34
CA ALA A 278 5.79 -17.10 12.08
C ALA A 278 5.52 -15.70 12.62
N HIS A 279 6.05 -15.36 13.80
CA HIS A 279 5.99 -13.99 14.33
C HIS A 279 6.76 -12.99 13.46
N ILE A 280 7.97 -13.35 13.02
CA ILE A 280 8.77 -12.51 12.12
C ILE A 280 8.05 -12.32 10.77
N VAL A 281 7.44 -13.39 10.24
CA VAL A 281 6.64 -13.33 9.01
C VAL A 281 5.38 -12.48 9.14
N GLU A 282 4.73 -12.48 10.30
CA GLU A 282 3.60 -11.58 10.58
C GLU A 282 4.04 -10.12 10.46
N ASP A 283 5.17 -9.76 11.06
CA ASP A 283 5.74 -8.40 10.98
C ASP A 283 6.17 -8.05 9.53
N LEU A 284 6.84 -8.97 8.84
CA LEU A 284 7.24 -8.79 7.44
C LEU A 284 6.01 -8.57 6.54
N ALA A 285 4.96 -9.37 6.69
CA ALA A 285 3.75 -9.25 5.87
C ALA A 285 3.05 -7.90 6.07
N GLN A 286 2.94 -7.43 7.32
CA GLN A 286 2.34 -6.13 7.67
C GLN A 286 3.18 -4.96 7.14
N ALA A 287 4.50 -5.05 7.25
CA ALA A 287 5.40 -3.96 6.84
C ALA A 287 5.68 -3.93 5.33
N TYR A 288 5.43 -5.03 4.61
CA TYR A 288 5.82 -5.19 3.21
C TYR A 288 5.29 -4.08 2.30
N GLY A 289 4.01 -3.70 2.43
CA GLY A 289 3.42 -2.66 1.59
C GLY A 289 4.07 -1.29 1.78
N LYS A 290 4.40 -0.93 3.02
CA LYS A 290 5.12 0.31 3.36
C LYS A 290 6.55 0.31 2.80
N TRP A 291 7.25 -0.81 2.92
CA TRP A 291 8.60 -0.98 2.36
C TRP A 291 8.59 -0.88 0.82
N GLN A 292 7.70 -1.61 0.14
CA GLN A 292 7.54 -1.59 -1.32
C GLN A 292 7.11 -0.23 -1.88
N ASN A 293 6.47 0.62 -1.07
CA ASN A 293 6.01 1.93 -1.52
C ASN A 293 7.16 2.87 -1.97
N ALA A 294 8.42 2.53 -1.67
CA ALA A 294 9.58 3.24 -2.23
C ALA A 294 9.57 3.23 -3.77
N GLU A 295 9.31 2.08 -4.41
CA GLU A 295 9.22 2.00 -5.88
C GLU A 295 8.03 2.81 -6.42
N CYS A 296 6.89 2.77 -5.73
CA CYS A 296 5.72 3.57 -6.09
C CYS A 296 5.98 5.07 -6.05
N ARG A 297 6.71 5.55 -5.04
CA ARG A 297 7.10 6.97 -4.94
C ARG A 297 8.01 7.37 -6.11
N GLN A 298 8.99 6.53 -6.44
CA GLN A 298 9.88 6.79 -7.57
C GLN A 298 9.13 6.78 -8.91
N MET A 299 8.22 5.83 -9.12
CA MET A 299 7.37 5.79 -10.32
C MET A 299 6.52 7.07 -10.45
N LYS A 300 5.98 7.55 -9.34
CA LYS A 300 5.23 8.80 -9.29
C LYS A 300 6.10 10.00 -9.63
N GLU A 301 7.33 10.08 -9.12
CA GLU A 301 8.28 11.16 -9.42
C GLU A 301 8.58 11.25 -10.93
N GLU A 302 8.72 10.11 -11.60
CA GLU A 302 8.90 10.04 -13.05
C GLU A 302 7.67 10.52 -13.81
N LEU A 303 6.46 10.15 -13.37
CA LEU A 303 5.22 10.67 -13.94
C LEU A 303 5.07 12.18 -13.74
N ILE A 304 5.46 12.70 -12.57
CA ILE A 304 5.49 14.15 -12.29
C ILE A 304 6.50 14.85 -13.20
N GLY A 305 7.65 14.22 -13.50
CA GLY A 305 8.62 14.74 -14.47
C GLY A 305 8.05 14.92 -15.89
N LEU A 306 6.98 14.20 -16.23
CA LEU A 306 6.26 14.32 -17.50
C LEU A 306 5.08 15.33 -17.46
N ASP A 307 4.73 15.85 -16.28
CA ASP A 307 3.67 16.83 -16.06
C ASP A 307 4.18 18.26 -16.30
N ILE A 308 4.16 18.68 -17.57
CA ILE A 308 4.67 19.98 -18.01
C ILE A 308 3.92 21.16 -17.34
N ASN A 309 2.64 20.98 -17.01
CA ASN A 309 1.81 22.06 -16.47
C ASN A 309 1.76 22.10 -14.94
N GLY A 310 2.26 21.05 -14.27
CA GLY A 310 2.11 20.87 -12.83
C GLY A 310 0.65 20.69 -12.41
N ASP A 311 -0.22 20.17 -13.28
CA ASP A 311 -1.66 20.03 -13.03
C ASP A 311 -2.08 18.59 -12.66
N GLY A 312 -1.11 17.71 -12.37
CA GLY A 312 -1.35 16.31 -12.04
C GLY A 312 -1.65 15.43 -13.24
N ARG A 313 -1.40 15.92 -14.47
CA ARG A 313 -1.76 15.23 -15.71
C ARG A 313 -0.59 15.14 -16.70
N VAL A 314 -0.39 13.95 -17.25
CA VAL A 314 0.63 13.70 -18.29
C VAL A 314 -0.03 13.62 -19.66
N PRO A 315 0.43 14.36 -20.69
CA PRO A 315 -0.02 14.15 -22.06
C PRO A 315 0.16 12.68 -22.48
N LEU A 316 -0.87 12.06 -23.06
CA LEU A 316 -0.83 10.62 -23.38
C LEU A 316 0.33 10.27 -24.34
N SER A 317 0.69 11.18 -25.24
CA SER A 317 1.85 11.02 -26.11
C SER A 317 3.16 10.94 -25.31
N SER A 318 3.35 11.84 -24.33
CA SER A 318 4.50 11.82 -23.43
C SER A 318 4.50 10.58 -22.54
N PHE A 319 3.31 10.11 -22.14
CA PHE A 319 3.14 8.90 -21.33
C PHE A 319 3.56 7.62 -22.06
N TYR A 320 3.58 7.56 -23.39
CA TYR A 320 4.08 6.39 -24.13
C TYR A 320 5.47 6.59 -24.77
N ALA A 321 6.06 7.77 -24.63
CA ALA A 321 7.30 8.14 -25.34
C ALA A 321 8.52 8.16 -24.41
N GLN A 322 8.60 7.24 -23.44
CA GLN A 322 9.78 7.14 -22.56
C GLN A 322 11.01 6.67 -23.36
N PRO A 323 12.18 7.32 -23.18
CA PRO A 323 13.46 6.82 -23.68
C PRO A 323 13.74 5.38 -23.21
N GLU A 324 14.41 4.57 -24.02
CA GLU A 324 14.82 3.21 -23.63
C GLU A 324 15.62 3.15 -22.32
N THR A 325 16.36 4.22 -22.02
CA THR A 325 17.15 4.39 -20.79
C THR A 325 16.32 4.76 -19.56
N SER A 326 15.01 5.01 -19.71
CA SER A 326 14.14 5.32 -18.58
C SER A 326 13.97 4.13 -17.67
N ASP A 327 13.93 4.44 -16.38
CA ASP A 327 13.74 3.46 -15.32
C ASP A 327 12.33 2.84 -15.31
N TYR A 328 11.34 3.56 -15.82
CA TYR A 328 9.97 3.09 -16.00
C TYR A 328 9.51 3.29 -17.44
N HIS A 329 8.79 2.29 -17.95
CA HIS A 329 8.13 2.29 -19.24
C HIS A 329 6.65 2.07 -19.04
N PHE A 330 5.83 3.05 -19.39
CA PHE A 330 4.40 2.96 -19.20
C PHE A 330 3.74 2.48 -20.50
N THR A 331 2.97 1.40 -20.42
CA THR A 331 2.52 0.64 -21.60
C THR A 331 1.06 0.21 -21.55
N GLU A 332 0.36 0.58 -20.48
CA GLU A 332 -1.04 0.33 -20.26
C GLU A 332 -1.90 0.80 -21.42
N SER A 333 -2.87 -0.01 -21.85
CA SER A 333 -3.72 0.35 -22.97
C SER A 333 -4.64 1.53 -22.65
N ARG A 334 -5.05 2.28 -23.68
CA ARG A 334 -6.05 3.36 -23.53
C ARG A 334 -7.35 2.87 -22.91
N ASP A 335 -7.79 1.67 -23.26
CA ASP A 335 -9.03 1.09 -22.73
C ASP A 335 -8.90 0.74 -21.24
N TYR A 336 -7.74 0.23 -20.82
CA TYR A 336 -7.45 0.06 -19.40
C TYR A 336 -7.43 1.40 -18.66
N LEU A 337 -6.68 2.39 -19.15
CA LEU A 337 -6.60 3.73 -18.54
C LEU A 337 -7.98 4.40 -18.43
N ARG A 338 -8.85 4.21 -19.42
CA ARG A 338 -10.23 4.68 -19.39
C ARG A 338 -11.05 3.95 -18.33
N THR A 339 -10.92 2.62 -18.24
CA THR A 339 -11.66 1.77 -17.29
C THR A 339 -11.39 2.18 -15.84
N ILE A 340 -10.14 2.50 -15.52
CA ILE A 340 -9.72 2.92 -14.16
C ILE A 340 -9.91 4.43 -13.92
N GLY A 341 -10.48 5.17 -14.88
CA GLY A 341 -10.67 6.62 -14.80
C GLY A 341 -9.37 7.43 -14.79
N ALA A 342 -8.25 6.84 -15.20
CA ALA A 342 -6.97 7.54 -15.34
C ALA A 342 -6.90 8.35 -16.64
N LEU A 343 -7.68 8.02 -17.66
CA LEU A 343 -7.68 8.75 -18.93
C LEU A 343 -8.67 9.93 -18.91
N ASP A 344 -8.15 11.14 -19.06
CA ASP A 344 -8.89 12.38 -19.24
C ASP A 344 -8.99 12.72 -20.74
N GLU A 345 -10.19 12.57 -21.30
CA GLU A 345 -10.51 12.88 -22.71
C GLU A 345 -11.43 14.11 -22.84
N THR A 346 -11.50 14.97 -21.80
CA THR A 346 -12.37 16.17 -21.81
C THR A 346 -12.03 17.16 -22.91
N VAL A 347 -10.77 17.23 -23.32
CA VAL A 347 -10.29 18.06 -24.45
C VAL A 347 -10.07 17.15 -25.65
N SER A 348 -10.90 17.34 -26.69
CA SER A 348 -10.80 16.58 -27.94
C SER A 348 -9.40 16.69 -28.55
N GLY A 349 -8.82 15.55 -28.90
CA GLY A 349 -7.49 15.47 -29.52
C GLY A 349 -6.30 15.63 -28.56
N ASN A 350 -6.53 15.89 -27.27
CA ASN A 350 -5.47 16.02 -26.27
C ASN A 350 -5.76 15.17 -25.02
N PRO A 351 -5.77 13.83 -25.15
CA PRO A 351 -5.99 12.94 -24.02
C PRO A 351 -4.81 13.02 -23.04
N ARG A 352 -5.11 13.02 -21.74
CA ARG A 352 -4.10 13.11 -20.67
C ARG A 352 -4.33 12.04 -19.60
N VAL A 353 -3.26 11.54 -18.99
CA VAL A 353 -3.31 10.57 -17.90
C VAL A 353 -3.28 11.32 -16.57
N ARG A 354 -4.28 11.08 -15.71
CA ARG A 354 -4.36 11.57 -14.33
C ARG A 354 -3.43 10.73 -13.46
N ILE A 355 -2.35 11.33 -12.96
CA ILE A 355 -1.30 10.62 -12.22
C ILE A 355 -1.89 9.92 -10.98
N ALA A 356 -2.71 10.62 -10.21
CA ALA A 356 -3.33 10.07 -8.99
C ALA A 356 -4.14 8.79 -9.28
N ASN A 357 -4.96 8.79 -10.34
CA ASN A 357 -5.77 7.63 -10.71
C ASN A 357 -4.91 6.49 -11.28
N TYR A 358 -3.87 6.82 -12.06
CA TYR A 358 -2.93 5.82 -12.55
C TYR A 358 -2.22 5.10 -11.41
N MET A 359 -1.65 5.84 -10.45
CA MET A 359 -0.92 5.28 -9.30
C MET A 359 -1.79 4.34 -8.44
N LEU A 360 -3.10 4.61 -8.36
CA LEU A 360 -4.08 3.79 -7.65
C LEU A 360 -4.68 2.66 -8.51
N GLY A 361 -4.26 2.54 -9.77
CA GLY A 361 -4.74 1.54 -10.70
C GLY A 361 -4.30 0.12 -10.33
N PRO A 362 -5.08 -0.93 -10.69
CA PRO A 362 -4.74 -2.33 -10.39
C PRO A 362 -3.40 -2.84 -10.95
N SER A 363 -2.90 -2.26 -12.05
CA SER A 363 -1.57 -2.56 -12.61
C SER A 363 -0.44 -2.18 -11.65
N ASN A 364 -0.74 -1.30 -10.68
CA ASN A 364 0.15 -0.91 -9.61
C ASN A 364 -0.08 -1.72 -8.32
N CYS A 365 -0.59 -2.95 -8.43
CA CYS A 365 -0.62 -3.93 -7.34
C CYS A 365 0.29 -5.13 -7.63
N ILE A 366 0.99 -5.60 -6.60
CA ILE A 366 1.85 -6.79 -6.59
C ILE A 366 1.41 -7.73 -5.46
N ALA A 367 2.09 -8.89 -5.32
CA ALA A 367 1.84 -9.83 -4.22
C ALA A 367 0.34 -10.17 -4.09
N SER A 368 -0.35 -10.37 -5.22
CA SER A 368 -1.79 -10.61 -5.21
C SER A 368 -2.06 -12.02 -4.67
N SER A 369 -2.88 -12.08 -3.64
CA SER A 369 -3.28 -13.29 -2.93
C SER A 369 -4.74 -13.65 -3.23
N SER A 370 -5.26 -14.65 -2.54
CA SER A 370 -6.69 -14.99 -2.60
C SER A 370 -7.59 -13.88 -2.04
N TYR A 371 -7.10 -13.13 -1.04
CA TYR A 371 -7.92 -12.21 -0.24
C TYR A 371 -7.55 -10.74 -0.42
N TYR A 372 -6.31 -10.43 -0.79
CA TYR A 372 -5.83 -9.06 -0.89
C TYR A 372 -4.77 -8.93 -1.98
N SER A 373 -4.38 -7.69 -2.28
CA SER A 373 -3.17 -7.39 -3.05
C SER A 373 -2.39 -6.27 -2.36
N VAL A 374 -1.07 -6.22 -2.57
CA VAL A 374 -0.25 -5.11 -2.07
C VAL A 374 -0.14 -4.04 -3.15
N CYS A 375 -0.70 -2.86 -2.90
CA CYS A 375 -0.78 -1.79 -3.90
C CYS A 375 0.06 -0.58 -3.49
N CYS A 376 0.27 0.36 -4.42
CA CYS A 376 0.87 1.64 -4.08
C CYS A 376 0.01 2.38 -3.03
N LEU A 377 0.66 2.98 -2.03
CA LEU A 377 -0.05 3.70 -0.99
C LEU A 377 -0.71 4.96 -1.54
N SER A 378 -1.93 5.20 -1.11
CA SER A 378 -2.71 6.35 -1.57
C SER A 378 -2.37 7.61 -0.79
N GLU A 379 -1.75 8.58 -1.47
CA GLU A 379 -1.56 9.92 -0.91
C GLU A 379 -2.89 10.66 -0.73
N CYS A 380 -3.88 10.34 -1.57
CA CYS A 380 -5.24 10.85 -1.41
C CYS A 380 -5.85 10.39 -0.08
N GLU A 381 -5.63 9.13 0.31
CA GLU A 381 -6.08 8.63 1.62
C GLU A 381 -5.29 9.26 2.76
N ALA A 382 -3.98 9.45 2.62
CA ALA A 382 -3.19 10.15 3.63
C ALA A 382 -3.73 11.58 3.89
N LEU A 383 -4.06 12.32 2.83
CA LEU A 383 -4.66 13.66 2.93
C LEU A 383 -6.05 13.63 3.56
N MET A 384 -6.89 12.66 3.18
CA MET A 384 -8.22 12.49 3.78
C MET A 384 -8.14 12.12 5.25
N ASN A 385 -7.22 11.23 5.64
CA ASN A 385 -7.01 10.85 7.03
C ASN A 385 -6.58 12.05 7.89
N GLU A 386 -5.68 12.91 7.42
CA GLU A 386 -5.29 14.12 8.14
C GLU A 386 -6.47 15.11 8.27
N LEU A 387 -7.32 15.20 7.24
CA LEU A 387 -8.54 16.00 7.29
C LEU A 387 -9.52 15.46 8.34
N GLU A 388 -9.77 14.16 8.34
CA GLU A 388 -10.64 13.47 9.30
C GLU A 388 -10.13 13.64 10.73
N GLU A 389 -8.82 13.52 10.93
CA GLU A 389 -8.17 13.74 12.22
C GLU A 389 -8.40 15.15 12.76
N LYS A 390 -8.33 16.17 11.89
CA LYS A 390 -8.49 17.58 12.27
C LYS A 390 -9.96 17.99 12.42
N VAL A 391 -10.87 17.38 11.65
CA VAL A 391 -12.29 17.73 11.66
C VAL A 391 -13.09 16.92 12.69
N ARG A 392 -12.84 15.60 12.77
CA ARG A 392 -13.53 14.65 13.68
C ARG A 392 -15.07 14.75 13.64
N ALA A 393 -15.61 15.07 12.48
CA ALA A 393 -17.03 15.23 12.24
C ALA A 393 -17.36 14.98 10.75
N PRO A 394 -18.60 14.56 10.42
CA PRO A 394 -19.01 14.29 9.04
C PRO A 394 -19.13 15.52 8.16
N THR A 395 -19.21 16.70 8.76
CA THR A 395 -19.33 17.97 8.06
C THR A 395 -18.51 19.04 8.75
N ALA A 396 -17.99 20.01 8.01
CA ALA A 396 -17.34 21.19 8.57
C ALA A 396 -17.67 22.46 7.76
N PRO A 397 -17.61 23.66 8.36
CA PRO A 397 -17.74 24.91 7.62
C PRO A 397 -16.70 25.04 6.50
N ALA A 398 -17.09 25.63 5.38
CA ALA A 398 -16.23 25.77 4.19
C ALA A 398 -14.88 26.46 4.53
N ASP A 399 -14.91 27.58 5.26
CA ASP A 399 -13.69 28.32 5.59
C ASP A 399 -12.76 27.54 6.53
N ARG A 400 -13.31 26.69 7.41
CA ARG A 400 -12.50 25.79 8.26
C ARG A 400 -11.79 24.72 7.43
N LEU A 401 -12.46 24.15 6.44
CA LEU A 401 -11.83 23.19 5.53
C LEU A 401 -10.75 23.84 4.68
N LEU A 402 -10.98 25.06 4.19
CA LEU A 402 -9.97 25.82 3.44
C LEU A 402 -8.71 26.07 4.28
N GLU A 403 -8.86 26.45 5.55
CA GLU A 403 -7.75 26.61 6.49
C GLU A 403 -6.97 25.30 6.70
N ILE A 404 -7.68 24.18 6.89
CA ILE A 404 -7.05 22.88 7.08
C ILE A 404 -6.31 22.45 5.81
N VAL A 405 -6.96 22.51 4.65
CA VAL A 405 -6.41 22.05 3.36
C VAL A 405 -5.19 22.87 2.93
N ALA A 406 -5.21 24.19 3.18
CA ALA A 406 -4.06 25.04 2.94
C ALA A 406 -2.84 24.60 3.73
N ASN A 407 -3.04 24.02 4.93
CA ASN A 407 -1.96 23.54 5.80
C ASN A 407 -1.61 22.06 5.61
N LEU A 408 -2.30 21.32 4.74
CA LEU A 408 -1.92 19.94 4.43
C LEU A 408 -0.63 19.93 3.61
N THR A 409 0.32 19.10 4.01
CA THR A 409 1.55 18.85 3.26
C THR A 409 1.31 17.76 2.23
N SER A 410 1.88 17.91 1.03
CA SER A 410 1.86 16.88 -0.01
C SER A 410 3.25 16.74 -0.60
N SER A 411 3.68 15.50 -0.80
CA SER A 411 5.01 15.16 -1.33
C SER A 411 5.22 15.57 -2.79
N SER A 412 4.14 15.80 -3.56
CA SER A 412 4.21 15.95 -5.03
C SER A 412 4.22 17.37 -5.57
N TYR A 413 3.38 18.26 -5.01
CA TYR A 413 3.09 19.55 -5.65
C TYR A 413 3.13 20.74 -4.68
N ALA A 414 3.32 20.49 -3.38
CA ALA A 414 3.39 21.53 -2.36
C ALA A 414 4.13 21.04 -1.11
N PRO A 415 5.47 20.99 -1.18
CA PRO A 415 6.28 20.64 -0.02
C PRO A 415 6.21 21.71 1.09
N GLU A 416 5.81 22.94 0.76
CA GLU A 416 5.70 24.06 1.71
C GLU A 416 4.22 24.41 1.99
N ALA A 417 3.85 24.34 3.27
CA ALA A 417 2.58 24.85 3.81
C ALA A 417 2.82 26.20 4.52
N PRO A 418 1.86 27.15 4.50
CA PRO A 418 0.53 27.06 3.90
C PRO A 418 0.49 27.31 2.38
N ARG A 419 -0.27 26.49 1.66
CA ARG A 419 -0.53 26.64 0.22
C ARG A 419 -1.47 27.81 -0.06
N GLN A 420 -1.18 28.58 -1.10
CA GLN A 420 -2.14 29.54 -1.64
C GLN A 420 -3.17 28.83 -2.54
N LEU A 421 -4.39 28.64 -2.03
CA LEU A 421 -5.49 28.07 -2.81
C LEU A 421 -6.04 29.12 -3.81
N PRO A 422 -6.22 28.77 -5.09
CA PRO A 422 -6.92 29.61 -6.08
C PRO A 422 -8.30 30.08 -5.61
N GLU A 423 -8.68 31.32 -5.97
CA GLU A 423 -9.98 31.90 -5.58
C GLU A 423 -11.18 31.12 -6.14
N ASP A 424 -11.04 30.50 -7.31
CA ASP A 424 -12.10 29.67 -7.89
C ASP A 424 -12.35 28.40 -7.06
N LEU A 425 -11.29 27.76 -6.54
CA LEU A 425 -11.40 26.62 -5.63
C LEU A 425 -12.03 27.04 -4.29
N LYS A 426 -11.64 28.19 -3.74
CA LYS A 426 -12.30 28.73 -2.53
C LYS A 426 -13.79 28.98 -2.77
N GLY A 427 -14.14 29.58 -3.90
CA GLY A 427 -15.53 29.80 -4.31
C GLY A 427 -16.32 28.49 -4.45
N LYS A 428 -15.75 27.48 -5.10
CA LYS A 428 -16.37 26.14 -5.21
C LYS A 428 -16.61 25.50 -3.86
N MET A 429 -15.66 25.58 -2.92
CA MET A 429 -15.84 25.05 -1.56
C MET A 429 -17.00 25.73 -0.82
N ARG A 430 -17.09 27.06 -0.90
CA ARG A 430 -18.20 27.82 -0.29
C ARG A 430 -19.54 27.46 -0.91
N ALA A 431 -19.60 27.30 -2.24
CA ALA A 431 -20.80 26.87 -2.94
C ALA A 431 -21.26 25.45 -2.53
N ILE A 432 -20.32 24.54 -2.23
CA ILE A 432 -20.67 23.23 -1.64
C ILE A 432 -21.30 23.44 -0.26
N GLY A 433 -20.71 24.28 0.60
CA GLY A 433 -21.26 24.60 1.91
C GLY A 433 -22.67 25.19 1.84
N GLU A 434 -22.90 26.17 0.98
CA GLU A 434 -24.22 26.80 0.76
C GLU A 434 -25.29 25.78 0.36
N ARG A 435 -24.95 24.85 -0.53
CA ARG A 435 -25.84 23.76 -0.95
C ARG A 435 -26.24 22.83 0.20
N HIS A 436 -25.42 22.75 1.24
CA HIS A 436 -25.56 21.82 2.36
C HIS A 436 -25.80 22.54 3.70
N GLY A 437 -26.45 23.70 3.68
CA GLY A 437 -26.88 24.40 4.90
C GLY A 437 -25.74 25.07 5.67
N GLY A 438 -24.67 25.46 4.98
CA GLY A 438 -23.50 26.14 5.55
C GLY A 438 -22.36 25.20 5.95
N ALA A 439 -22.53 23.88 5.83
CA ALA A 439 -21.52 22.89 6.16
C ALA A 439 -21.23 21.98 4.96
N VAL A 440 -19.97 21.62 4.76
CA VAL A 440 -19.51 20.77 3.67
C VAL A 440 -19.41 19.33 4.17
N PRO A 441 -20.10 18.35 3.54
CA PRO A 441 -19.94 16.94 3.86
C PRO A 441 -18.58 16.40 3.37
N LEU A 442 -17.75 15.90 4.28
CA LEU A 442 -16.37 15.44 3.99
C LEU A 442 -16.35 14.24 3.04
N HIS A 443 -17.30 13.32 3.18
CA HIS A 443 -17.41 12.13 2.32
C HIS A 443 -18.45 12.29 1.20
N GLY A 444 -18.76 13.55 0.84
CA GLY A 444 -19.69 13.86 -0.24
C GLY A 444 -19.01 13.89 -1.61
N ARG A 445 -19.76 13.54 -2.67
CA ARG A 445 -19.27 13.54 -4.06
C ARG A 445 -18.64 14.86 -4.49
N LEU A 446 -19.25 15.99 -4.10
CA LEU A 446 -18.75 17.31 -4.48
C LEU A 446 -17.43 17.68 -3.79
N PHE A 447 -17.27 17.27 -2.52
CA PHE A 447 -16.00 17.48 -1.80
C PHE A 447 -14.90 16.58 -2.38
N ALA A 448 -15.20 15.31 -2.66
CA ALA A 448 -14.27 14.40 -3.34
C ALA A 448 -13.83 14.95 -4.71
N GLN A 449 -14.75 15.55 -5.48
CA GLN A 449 -14.42 16.21 -6.75
C GLN A 449 -13.60 17.49 -6.55
N TRP A 450 -13.74 18.19 -5.44
CA TRP A 450 -12.95 19.39 -5.14
C TRP A 450 -11.52 19.05 -4.69
N MET A 451 -11.35 17.91 -4.00
CA MET A 451 -10.04 17.40 -3.58
C MET A 451 -9.21 16.83 -4.75
N HIS A 452 -9.86 16.41 -5.83
CA HIS A 452 -9.24 15.94 -7.09
C HIS A 452 -8.85 17.12 -7.98
#